data_AF-A0A2P5D872-F1
#
_entry.id   AF-A0A2P5D872-F1
#
_cell.length_a   1.000
_cell.length_b   1.000
_cell.length_c   1.000
_cell.angle_alpha   90.00
_cell.angle_beta   90.00
_cell.angle_gamma   90.00
#
_symmetry.space_group_name_H-M   'P 1'
#
loop_
_entity.id
_entity.type
_entity.pdbx_description
1 polymer ?
#
loop_
_entity_poly.entity_id
_entity_poly.type
_entity_poly.pdbx_seq_one_letter_code
_entity_poly.pdbx_strand_id
1 'polypeptide(L)'
;MVFFAIVGRRAVKVIPYASRWWPNADRSSSIVDLRRPTRELCKHVKDVITKWKKLLKYYLADIDEEIEVILTFEEMCLESAKELSPFFTEILSNLYNEDVIQEDAILRWDDEKKDADESDKVFVKQAKGFTQWLREASEEDDD
;
A
#
# COMPACT_ATOMS: atom_id res chain seq x y z
N MET A 1 -22.50 -7.05 -2.08
CA MET A 1 -21.39 -7.27 -1.11
C MET A 1 -21.09 -5.91 -0.52
N VAL A 2 -21.26 -5.77 0.80
CA VAL A 2 -21.94 -4.62 1.44
C VAL A 2 -21.07 -3.35 1.49
N PHE A 3 -21.68 -2.23 1.06
CA PHE A 3 -21.24 -0.84 1.17
C PHE A 3 -22.13 -0.11 2.19
N PHE A 4 -21.60 0.63 3.18
CA PHE A 4 -22.28 1.72 3.94
C PHE A 4 -21.23 2.64 4.62
N ALA A 5 -21.33 3.98 4.71
CA ALA A 5 -22.44 4.92 4.46
C ALA A 5 -22.04 6.36 4.05
N ILE A 6 -23.09 7.19 3.92
CA ILE A 6 -23.15 8.64 3.69
C ILE A 6 -22.55 9.42 4.88
N VAL A 7 -21.81 10.49 4.54
CA VAL A 7 -21.21 11.50 5.43
C VAL A 7 -22.29 12.16 6.30
N GLY A 8 -22.21 11.95 7.61
CA GLY A 8 -23.27 12.23 8.57
C GLY A 8 -23.37 11.10 9.61
N ARG A 9 -24.37 11.14 10.51
CA ARG A 9 -24.44 10.27 11.70
C ARG A 9 -24.46 8.76 11.38
N ARG A 10 -23.23 8.22 11.27
CA ARG A 10 -22.69 6.84 11.28
C ARG A 10 -23.26 5.84 10.24
N ALA A 11 -22.37 5.35 9.36
CA ALA A 11 -21.91 3.96 9.38
C ALA A 11 -20.59 3.79 8.57
N VAL A 12 -19.67 2.99 9.12
CA VAL A 12 -18.37 2.59 8.56
C VAL A 12 -18.43 1.09 8.22
N LYS A 13 -18.26 0.75 6.94
CA LYS A 13 -17.26 -0.21 6.40
C LYS A 13 -17.48 -0.34 4.89
N VAL A 14 -16.49 0.08 4.10
CA VAL A 14 -16.42 -0.20 2.65
C VAL A 14 -14.99 -0.43 2.15
N ILE A 15 -14.72 -1.67 1.77
CA ILE A 15 -13.69 -2.10 0.80
C ILE A 15 -14.52 -2.63 -0.41
N PRO A 16 -14.25 -2.30 -1.70
CA PRO A 16 -12.92 -2.18 -2.32
C PRO A 16 -12.64 -0.90 -3.15
N TYR A 17 -11.42 -0.34 -2.98
CA TYR A 17 -10.79 0.83 -3.64
C TYR A 17 -11.33 2.24 -3.30
N ALA A 18 -11.96 2.48 -2.15
CA ALA A 18 -12.65 3.75 -1.87
C ALA A 18 -11.70 4.83 -1.30
N SER A 19 -11.20 5.83 -1.99
CA SER A 19 -11.20 6.18 -3.42
C SER A 19 -9.73 6.24 -3.82
N ARG A 20 -9.04 5.09 -3.65
CA ARG A 20 -7.58 4.86 -3.63
C ARG A 20 -6.74 6.13 -3.34
N TRP A 21 -6.76 6.55 -2.07
CA TRP A 21 -5.92 7.60 -1.43
C TRP A 21 -6.45 9.05 -1.31
N TRP A 22 -7.76 9.33 -1.27
CA TRP A 22 -8.27 10.68 -1.59
C TRP A 22 -9.35 11.30 -0.67
N PRO A 23 -9.23 12.62 -0.34
CA PRO A 23 -10.34 13.54 -0.01
C PRO A 23 -10.80 14.37 -1.23
N ASN A 24 -12.06 14.16 -1.66
CA ASN A 24 -12.85 14.76 -2.76
C ASN A 24 -13.13 13.88 -3.99
N ALA A 25 -13.72 12.72 -3.74
CA ALA A 25 -14.23 11.82 -4.76
C ALA A 25 -15.47 12.40 -5.50
N ASP A 26 -15.31 13.43 -6.35
CA ASP A 26 -16.07 13.55 -7.61
C ASP A 26 -15.44 14.54 -8.63
N ARG A 27 -15.33 14.03 -9.86
CA ARG A 27 -15.28 14.65 -11.20
C ARG A 27 -14.35 15.84 -11.56
N SER A 28 -13.57 15.54 -12.60
CA SER A 28 -13.21 16.39 -13.76
C SER A 28 -11.86 17.11 -13.71
N SER A 29 -10.82 16.50 -14.29
CA SER A 29 -10.37 16.85 -15.64
C SER A 29 -9.06 16.11 -15.97
N SER A 30 -9.11 15.37 -17.08
CA SER A 30 -7.98 15.05 -17.99
C SER A 30 -6.57 14.95 -17.39
N ILE A 31 -6.08 13.73 -17.18
CA ILE A 31 -4.73 13.27 -17.55
C ILE A 31 -4.77 11.73 -17.45
N VAL A 32 -4.74 11.08 -18.62
CA VAL A 32 -4.46 9.66 -18.91
C VAL A 32 -4.91 8.59 -17.90
N ASP A 33 -5.95 7.88 -18.30
CA ASP A 33 -6.44 6.64 -17.69
C ASP A 33 -5.40 5.50 -17.79
N LEU A 34 -4.46 5.38 -16.83
CA LEU A 34 -3.53 4.23 -16.63
C LEU A 34 -4.26 2.92 -16.21
N ARG A 35 -5.58 2.86 -16.36
CA ARG A 35 -6.52 1.90 -15.75
C ARG A 35 -6.58 0.50 -16.38
N ARG A 36 -5.70 0.15 -17.34
CA ARG A 36 -5.80 -1.13 -18.08
C ARG A 36 -4.70 -2.17 -17.84
N PRO A 37 -3.42 -1.84 -17.55
CA PRO A 37 -2.41 -2.86 -17.23
C PRO A 37 -2.52 -3.42 -15.79
N THR A 38 -3.19 -2.70 -14.89
CA THR A 38 -3.16 -2.94 -13.43
C THR A 38 -3.94 -4.17 -12.98
N ARG A 39 -5.01 -4.59 -13.67
CA ARG A 39 -5.87 -5.69 -13.18
C ARG A 39 -5.23 -7.07 -13.26
N GLU A 40 -4.58 -7.37 -14.38
CA GLU A 40 -3.90 -8.67 -14.54
C GLU A 40 -2.64 -8.73 -13.68
N LEU A 41 -1.91 -7.61 -13.56
CA LEU A 41 -0.81 -7.51 -12.61
C LEU A 41 -1.28 -7.71 -11.17
N CYS A 42 -2.36 -7.02 -10.73
CA CYS A 42 -2.93 -7.20 -9.39
C CYS A 42 -3.32 -8.65 -9.11
N LYS A 43 -3.98 -9.31 -10.05
CA LYS A 43 -4.35 -10.71 -9.91
C LYS A 43 -3.10 -11.59 -9.76
N HIS A 44 -2.12 -11.43 -10.65
CA HIS A 44 -0.88 -12.21 -10.58
C HIS A 44 -0.11 -11.95 -9.29
N VAL A 45 0.02 -10.70 -8.86
CA VAL A 45 0.67 -10.31 -7.60
C VAL A 45 -0.06 -10.97 -6.44
N LYS A 46 -1.39 -10.85 -6.38
CA LYS A 46 -2.21 -11.50 -5.35
C LYS A 46 -2.05 -13.02 -5.35
N ASP A 47 -2.06 -13.66 -6.51
CA ASP A 47 -1.91 -15.11 -6.65
C ASP A 47 -0.52 -15.58 -6.16
N VAL A 48 0.54 -14.83 -6.51
CA VAL A 48 1.91 -15.10 -6.06
C VAL A 48 2.03 -14.89 -4.55
N ILE A 49 1.56 -13.76 -4.03
CA ILE A 49 1.57 -13.45 -2.59
C ILE A 49 0.81 -14.54 -1.83
N THR A 50 -0.40 -14.91 -2.26
CA THR A 50 -1.22 -15.93 -1.59
C THR A 50 -0.53 -17.29 -1.61
N LYS A 51 0.09 -17.67 -2.73
CA LYS A 51 0.84 -18.92 -2.88
C LYS A 51 2.00 -19.01 -1.88
N TRP A 52 2.73 -17.92 -1.69
CA TRP A 52 3.93 -17.88 -0.86
C TRP A 52 3.71 -17.34 0.56
N LYS A 53 2.50 -16.85 0.89
CA LYS A 53 2.16 -16.22 2.18
C LYS A 53 2.66 -17.02 3.38
N LYS A 54 2.39 -18.34 3.41
CA LYS A 54 2.81 -19.20 4.54
C LYS A 54 4.32 -19.24 4.73
N LEU A 55 5.07 -19.22 3.62
CA LEU A 55 6.53 -19.20 3.67
C LEU A 55 7.03 -17.83 4.11
N LEU A 56 6.48 -16.76 3.54
CA LEU A 56 6.84 -15.39 3.91
C LEU A 56 6.61 -15.14 5.40
N LYS A 57 5.41 -15.44 5.92
CA LYS A 57 5.12 -15.29 7.36
C LYS A 57 5.95 -16.19 8.30
N TYR A 58 6.64 -17.20 7.77
CA TYR A 58 7.59 -17.97 8.57
C TYR A 58 8.92 -17.22 8.78
N TYR A 59 9.29 -16.37 7.82
CA TYR A 59 10.52 -15.57 7.87
C TYR A 59 10.32 -14.14 8.39
N LEU A 60 9.08 -13.62 8.35
CA LEU A 60 8.70 -12.33 8.89
C LEU A 60 8.22 -12.52 10.33
N ALA A 61 9.17 -12.67 11.27
CA ALA A 61 8.88 -12.99 12.65
C ALA A 61 8.59 -11.73 13.49
N ASP A 62 9.15 -10.59 13.08
CA ASP A 62 8.95 -9.27 13.65
C ASP A 62 8.85 -8.16 12.59
N ILE A 63 8.64 -6.94 13.09
CA ILE A 63 8.44 -5.75 12.28
C ILE A 63 9.69 -5.34 11.51
N ASP A 64 10.89 -5.60 12.05
CA ASP A 64 12.14 -5.19 11.39
C ASP A 64 12.36 -6.04 10.13
N GLU A 65 11.98 -7.33 10.16
CA GLU A 65 12.03 -8.20 8.97
C GLU A 65 10.97 -7.84 7.92
N GLU A 66 9.80 -7.38 8.35
CA GLU A 66 8.79 -6.83 7.43
C GLU A 66 9.26 -5.54 6.76
N ILE A 67 9.93 -4.65 7.50
CA ILE A 67 10.57 -3.45 6.94
C ILE A 67 11.65 -3.85 5.93
N GLU A 68 12.48 -4.84 6.24
CA GLU A 68 13.52 -5.34 5.34
C GLU A 68 12.95 -5.85 4.02
N VAL A 69 11.76 -6.48 4.02
CA VAL A 69 11.06 -6.86 2.79
C VAL A 69 10.68 -5.62 1.96
N ILE A 70 10.22 -4.55 2.60
CA ILE A 70 9.88 -3.30 1.92
C ILE A 70 11.13 -2.69 1.30
N LEU A 71 12.23 -2.59 2.06
CA LEU A 71 13.51 -2.06 1.60
C LEU A 71 14.10 -2.88 0.45
N THR A 72 14.10 -4.20 0.57
CA THR A 72 14.52 -5.12 -0.49
C THR A 72 13.69 -4.90 -1.75
N PHE A 73 12.38 -4.70 -1.61
CA PHE A 73 11.52 -4.43 -2.75
C PHE A 73 11.78 -3.05 -3.39
N GLU A 74 12.14 -2.03 -2.61
CA GLU A 74 12.62 -0.74 -3.14
C GLU A 74 13.88 -0.94 -3.99
N GLU A 75 14.89 -1.64 -3.45
CA GLU A 75 16.15 -1.93 -4.16
C GLU A 75 15.90 -2.71 -5.46
N MET A 76 15.05 -3.73 -5.42
CA MET A 76 14.63 -4.46 -6.62
C MET A 76 14.02 -3.51 -7.67
N CYS A 77 13.15 -2.59 -7.26
CA CYS A 77 12.54 -1.60 -8.17
C CYS A 77 13.54 -0.55 -8.69
N LEU A 78 14.70 -0.37 -8.04
CA LEU A 78 15.76 0.55 -8.48
C LEU A 78 16.79 -0.12 -9.38
N GLU A 79 17.05 -1.40 -9.18
CA GLU A 79 18.16 -2.09 -9.83
C GLU A 79 17.72 -3.05 -10.93
N SER A 80 16.90 -4.04 -10.57
CA SER A 80 16.69 -5.26 -11.37
C SER A 80 15.28 -5.43 -11.92
N ALA A 81 14.29 -4.77 -11.32
CA ALA A 81 12.86 -4.86 -11.64
C ALA A 81 12.21 -3.47 -11.79
N LYS A 82 12.87 -2.58 -12.55
CA LYS A 82 12.45 -1.18 -12.78
C LYS A 82 11.06 -1.05 -13.40
N GLU A 83 10.59 -2.07 -14.08
CA GLU A 83 9.23 -2.14 -14.62
C GLU A 83 8.15 -2.22 -13.52
N LEU A 84 8.51 -2.62 -12.30
CA LEU A 84 7.61 -2.73 -11.16
C LEU A 84 7.49 -1.44 -10.35
N SER A 85 8.43 -0.49 -10.50
CA SER A 85 8.44 0.77 -9.73
C SER A 85 7.12 1.54 -9.80
N PRO A 86 6.44 1.68 -10.96
CA PRO A 86 5.14 2.35 -11.03
C PRO A 86 4.02 1.68 -10.22
N PHE A 87 4.18 0.39 -9.90
CA PHE A 87 3.22 -0.43 -9.18
C PHE A 87 3.63 -0.69 -7.72
N PHE A 88 4.71 -0.09 -7.23
CA PHE A 88 5.23 -0.31 -5.88
C PHE A 88 4.15 -0.19 -4.81
N THR A 89 3.44 0.94 -4.77
CA THR A 89 2.36 1.19 -3.79
C THR A 89 1.21 0.19 -3.94
N GLU A 90 0.92 -0.27 -5.16
CA GLU A 90 -0.12 -1.27 -5.40
C GLU A 90 0.30 -2.64 -4.86
N ILE A 91 1.54 -3.05 -5.08
CA ILE A 91 2.09 -4.30 -4.55
C ILE A 91 2.18 -4.24 -3.02
N LEU A 92 2.68 -3.14 -2.45
CA LEU A 92 2.74 -2.90 -1.01
C LEU A 92 1.33 -3.00 -0.38
N SER A 93 0.32 -2.39 -1.01
CA SER A 93 -1.05 -2.51 -0.55
C SER A 93 -1.59 -3.95 -0.62
N ASN A 94 -1.14 -4.77 -1.59
CA ASN A 94 -1.53 -6.19 -1.64
C ASN A 94 -0.84 -6.99 -0.54
N LEU A 95 0.41 -6.70 -0.20
CA LEU A 95 1.11 -7.33 0.94
C LEU A 95 0.38 -7.04 2.26
N TYR A 96 -0.08 -5.80 2.45
CA TYR A 96 -0.92 -5.42 3.59
C TYR A 96 -2.28 -6.14 3.58
N ASN A 97 -3.03 -6.09 2.46
CA ASN A 97 -4.36 -6.68 2.35
C ASN A 97 -4.36 -8.21 2.53
N GLU A 98 -3.28 -8.87 2.11
CA GLU A 98 -3.08 -10.29 2.29
C GLU A 98 -2.42 -10.62 3.64
N ASP A 99 -2.27 -9.67 4.56
CA ASP A 99 -1.74 -9.90 5.91
C ASP A 99 -0.36 -10.59 5.87
N VAL A 100 0.49 -10.12 4.96
CA VAL A 100 1.92 -10.50 4.87
C VAL A 100 2.79 -9.52 5.62
N ILE A 101 2.46 -8.23 5.55
CA ILE A 101 3.11 -7.16 6.32
C ILE A 101 2.04 -6.39 7.10
N GLN A 102 2.43 -5.89 8.25
CA GLN A 102 1.60 -5.14 9.18
C GLN A 102 1.61 -3.64 8.88
N GLU A 103 0.61 -2.93 9.39
CA GLU A 103 0.53 -1.47 9.33
C GLU A 103 1.76 -0.82 9.95
N ASP A 104 2.16 -1.28 11.14
CA ASP A 104 3.32 -0.77 11.88
C ASP A 104 4.60 -0.81 11.06
N ALA A 105 4.84 -1.88 10.29
CA ALA A 105 6.01 -2.00 9.43
C ALA A 105 6.01 -0.94 8.32
N ILE A 106 4.85 -0.71 7.69
CA ILE A 106 4.69 0.30 6.63
C ILE A 106 4.89 1.71 7.19
N LEU A 107 4.33 2.01 8.37
CA LEU A 107 4.44 3.34 8.98
C LEU A 107 5.86 3.62 9.52
N ARG A 108 6.53 2.61 10.08
CA ARG A 108 7.93 2.75 10.51
C ARG A 108 8.88 2.92 9.33
N TRP A 109 8.70 2.17 8.25
CA TRP A 109 9.45 2.37 7.01
C TRP A 109 9.31 3.81 6.47
N ASP A 110 8.09 4.36 6.46
CA ASP A 110 7.83 5.77 6.07
C ASP A 110 8.52 6.75 7.03
N ASP A 111 8.53 6.47 8.33
CA ASP A 111 9.17 7.29 9.35
C ASP A 111 10.71 7.29 9.27
N GLU A 112 11.33 6.12 9.07
CA GLU A 112 12.79 5.96 8.95
C GLU A 112 13.36 6.74 7.76
N LYS A 113 12.56 6.89 6.69
CA LYS A 113 12.96 7.59 5.47
C LYS A 113 12.76 9.10 5.54
N LYS A 114 12.20 9.66 6.62
CA LYS A 114 11.93 11.12 6.75
C LYS A 114 13.19 11.96 6.60
N ASP A 115 14.31 11.50 7.16
CA ASP A 115 15.59 12.21 7.17
C ASP A 115 16.58 11.70 6.10
N ALA A 116 16.17 10.74 5.27
CA ALA A 116 17.00 10.21 4.18
C ALA A 116 17.17 11.22 3.03
N ASP A 117 18.11 10.93 2.13
CA ASP A 117 18.34 11.74 0.94
C ASP A 117 17.15 11.68 -0.02
N GLU A 118 17.01 12.71 -0.86
CA GLU A 118 15.87 12.82 -1.78
C GLU A 118 15.80 11.67 -2.81
N SER A 119 16.94 11.05 -3.13
CA SER A 119 17.03 9.84 -3.96
C SER A 119 16.40 8.62 -3.31
N ASP A 120 16.42 8.56 -1.97
CA ASP A 120 15.97 7.40 -1.20
C ASP A 120 14.50 7.53 -0.79
N LYS A 121 13.88 8.67 -1.11
CA LYS A 121 12.50 9.02 -0.78
C LYS A 121 11.50 8.75 -1.93
N VAL A 122 11.94 8.13 -3.03
CA VAL A 122 11.11 7.96 -4.23
C VAL A 122 9.82 7.19 -3.93
N PHE A 123 9.92 6.06 -3.24
CA PHE A 123 8.77 5.19 -2.99
C PHE A 123 7.91 5.64 -1.81
N VAL A 124 8.48 6.26 -0.76
CA VAL A 124 7.68 6.90 0.31
C VAL A 124 6.84 8.05 -0.25
N LYS A 125 7.36 8.85 -1.19
CA LYS A 125 6.57 9.88 -1.89
C LYS A 125 5.46 9.27 -2.73
N GLN A 126 5.74 8.17 -3.43
CA GLN A 126 4.73 7.45 -4.22
C GLN A 126 3.64 6.84 -3.33
N ALA A 127 4.02 6.33 -2.16
CA ALA A 127 3.12 5.69 -1.18
C ALA A 127 2.46 6.68 -0.22
N LYS A 128 2.73 7.98 -0.29
CA LYS A 128 2.22 8.99 0.66
C LYS A 128 0.71 8.93 0.89
N GLY A 129 -0.05 8.73 -0.19
CA GLY A 129 -1.51 8.61 -0.10
C GLY A 129 -1.97 7.34 0.65
N PHE A 130 -1.17 6.28 0.59
CA PHE A 130 -1.38 5.04 1.33
C PHE A 130 -1.01 5.17 2.81
N THR A 131 0.19 5.68 3.09
CA THR A 131 0.67 5.84 4.47
C THR A 131 -0.21 6.81 5.24
N GLN A 132 -0.68 7.90 4.60
CA GLN A 132 -1.64 8.82 5.21
C GLN A 132 -2.98 8.12 5.54
N TRP A 133 -3.52 7.32 4.62
CA TRP A 133 -4.75 6.57 4.86
C TRP A 133 -4.62 5.59 6.02
N LEU A 134 -3.47 4.91 6.14
CA LEU A 134 -3.20 4.01 7.27
C LEU A 134 -3.20 4.78 8.60
N ARG A 135 -2.51 5.93 8.67
CA ARG A 135 -2.46 6.76 9.89
C ARG A 135 -3.85 7.25 10.31
N GLU A 136 -4.65 7.72 9.35
CA GLU A 136 -6.02 8.20 9.61
C GLU A 136 -6.96 7.07 10.06
N ALA A 137 -6.80 5.85 9.53
CA ALA A 137 -7.58 4.70 9.97
C ALA A 137 -7.25 4.28 11.41
N SER A 138 -5.98 4.39 11.80
CA SER A 138 -5.49 4.07 13.15
C SER A 138 -6.07 5.01 14.21
N GLU A 139 -6.11 6.32 13.92
CA GLU A 139 -6.64 7.35 14.84
C GLU A 139 -8.17 7.23 15.10
N GLU A 140 -8.91 6.51 14.25
CA GLU A 140 -10.36 6.28 14.43
C GLU A 140 -10.71 5.09 15.36
N ASP A 141 -9.76 4.19 15.66
CA ASP A 141 -10.01 2.98 16.45
C ASP A 141 -9.72 3.15 17.97
N ASP A 142 -9.03 4.24 18.36
CA ASP A 142 -8.66 4.56 19.76
C ASP A 142 -9.67 5.48 20.50
N ASP A 143 -10.80 5.84 19.87
CA ASP A 143 -11.86 6.76 20.38
C ASP A 143 -13.25 6.10 20.50
#